data_AF-A0AA38U5X6-F1
#
_entry.id   AF-A0AA38U5X6-F1
#
_cell.length_a   1.000
_cell.length_b   1.000
_cell.length_c   1.000
_cell.angle_alpha   90.00
_cell.angle_beta   90.00
_cell.angle_gamma   90.00
#
_symmetry.space_group_name_H-M   'P 1'
#
loop_
_entity.id
_entity.type
_entity.pdbx_description
1 polymer ?
#
loop_
_entity_poly.entity_id
_entity_poly.type
_entity_poly.pdbx_seq_one_letter_code
_entity_poly.pdbx_strand_id
1 'polypeptide(L)'
;MYYTYVAFNDSNQFAHVETETKSAPLSQSPSHPPNNLSFSAQVGTARAISPFAHNTHSRTLGTGALFVISLKRVESRHKQMNLLAKALDLDFTYIDATDAKSSGAYGLPRLERIIDRVRWQRNRLDEEDIKDGSMIAGNHPRPSDNNPNLILDAFPFRWSKDALDNLADPLANDELGISGSDYWTLELERSESGEGLEEAKAWEARHPMPAHWQDPSWRKSREALVNPAFVMNNMEKSQHIAPPDVACADSHIRAIKEIIRRKLDSAIIFEDDIDIDFSIERILQHEWPLLPSTWDVLYLGHCWSATEPVQPLIHPKATYLRKTRHTLCLHAYAVSLRGAYKLARFLRSPDFAYSRPIDHLIKDLIQMHYLESYTFVPALVVQTKEEESQIRVGQTNSAWKDMSGEWLVDSTRERIAMVRNMTGG
;
A
#
# COMPACT_ATOMS: atom_id res chain seq x y z
N MET A 1 -13.13 -10.22 20.08
CA MET A 1 -12.45 -11.15 21.03
C MET A 1 -11.26 -10.41 21.63
N TYR A 2 -11.03 -10.54 22.94
CA TYR A 2 -9.81 -10.04 23.58
C TYR A 2 -8.79 -11.18 23.63
N TYR A 3 -7.53 -10.89 23.28
CA TYR A 3 -6.43 -11.83 23.46
C TYR A 3 -5.60 -11.44 24.68
N THR A 4 -5.66 -12.28 25.72
CA THR A 4 -4.75 -12.21 26.87
C THR A 4 -3.39 -12.78 26.49
N TYR A 5 -2.33 -12.00 26.70
CA TYR A 5 -0.96 -12.49 26.58
C TYR A 5 -0.67 -13.53 27.67
N VAL A 6 -0.26 -14.73 27.29
CA VAL A 6 0.31 -15.74 28.19
C VAL A 6 1.82 -15.74 28.00
N ALA A 7 2.55 -15.24 28.99
CA ALA A 7 4.01 -15.30 28.99
C ALA A 7 4.49 -16.70 29.40
N PHE A 8 5.42 -17.26 28.63
CA PHE A 8 6.13 -18.49 28.98
C PHE A 8 7.63 -18.20 29.13
N ASN A 9 8.08 -18.15 30.39
CA ASN A 9 9.36 -18.77 30.73
C ASN A 9 9.10 -20.30 30.76
N ASP A 10 10.04 -21.18 30.44
CA ASP A 10 11.40 -21.18 30.97
C ASP A 10 12.42 -21.93 30.09
N SER A 11 13.66 -21.94 30.57
CA SER A 11 14.87 -22.53 30.04
C SER A 11 14.84 -24.03 29.71
N ASN A 12 15.65 -24.43 28.71
CA ASN A 12 16.54 -25.58 28.85
C ASN A 12 17.77 -25.53 27.92
N GLN A 13 18.74 -26.43 28.16
CA GLN A 13 20.08 -26.42 27.57
C GLN A 13 20.25 -27.48 26.44
N PHE A 14 21.52 -27.85 26.17
CA PHE A 14 22.02 -28.85 25.19
C PHE A 14 22.11 -28.37 23.72
N ALA A 15 23.19 -28.62 22.98
CA ALA A 15 24.55 -29.07 23.37
C ALA A 15 25.58 -28.62 22.31
N HIS A 16 26.87 -28.55 22.68
CA HIS A 16 27.95 -28.39 21.70
C HIS A 16 28.10 -29.65 20.84
N VAL A 17 28.23 -29.47 19.53
CA VAL A 17 28.69 -30.49 18.58
C VAL A 17 29.79 -29.87 17.74
N GLU A 18 31.01 -30.36 17.88
CA GLU A 18 32.11 -30.01 16.98
C GLU A 18 32.02 -30.86 15.71
N THR A 19 32.21 -30.23 14.55
CA THR A 19 32.31 -30.93 13.26
C THR A 19 33.51 -30.41 12.47
N GLU A 20 34.49 -31.28 12.21
CA GLU A 20 35.67 -30.95 11.40
C GLU A 20 35.28 -30.60 9.96
N THR A 21 35.49 -29.35 9.54
CA THR A 21 35.35 -28.94 8.14
C THR A 21 36.69 -29.09 7.41
N LYS A 22 36.84 -30.18 6.65
CA LYS A 22 37.99 -30.36 5.75
C LYS A 22 37.99 -29.28 4.67
N SER A 23 39.13 -28.62 4.50
CA SER A 23 39.30 -27.53 3.54
C SER A 23 39.26 -28.03 2.08
N ALA A 24 38.34 -27.48 1.29
CA ALA A 24 38.37 -27.57 -0.16
C ALA A 24 39.28 -26.46 -0.76
N PRO A 25 39.82 -26.62 -1.99
CA PRO A 25 40.72 -25.63 -2.58
C PRO A 25 40.03 -24.30 -2.89
N LEU A 26 40.77 -23.20 -2.72
CA LEU A 26 40.36 -21.86 -3.16
C LEU A 26 40.21 -21.83 -4.70
N SER A 27 38.97 -21.73 -5.18
CA SER A 27 38.70 -21.33 -6.57
C SER A 27 39.12 -19.88 -6.78
N GLN A 28 39.67 -19.57 -7.96
CA GLN A 28 40.20 -18.25 -8.30
C GLN A 28 39.13 -17.14 -8.12
N SER A 29 39.54 -16.02 -7.51
CA SER A 29 38.68 -14.85 -7.34
C SER A 29 38.20 -14.32 -8.70
N PRO A 30 36.91 -13.97 -8.87
CA PRO A 30 36.49 -13.21 -10.04
C PRO A 30 37.23 -11.86 -10.05
N SER A 31 37.76 -11.48 -11.21
CA SER A 31 38.53 -10.25 -11.37
C SER A 31 37.71 -9.02 -10.98
N HIS A 32 38.26 -8.16 -10.12
CA HIS A 32 37.62 -6.89 -9.75
C HIS A 32 37.26 -6.07 -11.01
N PRO A 33 36.05 -5.48 -11.09
CA PRO A 33 35.69 -4.59 -12.18
C PRO A 33 36.60 -3.36 -12.17
N PRO A 34 36.98 -2.78 -13.34
CA PRO A 34 37.93 -1.69 -13.39
C PRO A 34 37.37 -0.41 -12.76
N ASN A 35 38.14 0.18 -11.83
CA ASN A 35 37.75 1.33 -10.99
C ASN A 35 37.31 2.61 -11.74
N ASN A 36 37.51 2.68 -13.06
CA ASN A 36 37.13 3.84 -13.88
C ASN A 36 35.69 3.77 -14.44
N LEU A 37 34.95 2.69 -14.16
CA LEU A 37 33.52 2.59 -14.53
C LEU A 37 32.64 3.42 -13.59
N SER A 38 31.56 4.00 -14.12
CA SER A 38 30.49 4.57 -13.27
C SER A 38 29.85 3.49 -12.40
N PHE A 39 29.29 3.87 -11.25
CA PHE A 39 28.68 2.90 -10.33
C PHE A 39 27.65 1.98 -11.02
N SER A 40 26.77 2.52 -11.88
CA SER A 40 25.82 1.70 -12.65
C SER A 40 26.50 0.71 -13.60
N ALA A 41 27.63 1.06 -14.20
CA ALA A 41 28.41 0.15 -15.03
C ALA A 41 29.22 -0.87 -14.21
N GLN A 42 29.65 -0.54 -12.98
CA GLN A 42 30.22 -1.51 -12.04
C GLN A 42 29.16 -2.54 -11.60
N VAL A 43 27.94 -2.09 -11.27
CA VAL A 43 26.79 -2.96 -10.94
C VAL A 43 26.38 -3.82 -12.13
N GLY A 44 26.27 -3.24 -13.34
CA GLY A 44 26.00 -3.99 -14.57
C GLY A 44 27.07 -5.06 -14.86
N THR A 45 28.34 -4.76 -14.62
CA THR A 45 29.45 -5.72 -14.74
C THR A 45 29.35 -6.84 -13.70
N ALA A 46 29.05 -6.50 -12.44
CA ALA A 46 28.85 -7.49 -11.38
C ALA A 46 27.63 -8.40 -11.65
N ARG A 47 26.53 -7.86 -12.19
CA ARG A 47 25.37 -8.63 -12.66
C ARG A 47 25.75 -9.59 -13.79
N ALA A 48 26.50 -9.12 -14.79
CA ALA A 48 26.91 -9.93 -15.95
C ALA A 48 27.89 -11.07 -15.62
N ILE A 49 28.65 -10.96 -14.52
CA ILE A 49 29.60 -12.00 -14.04
C ILE A 49 28.92 -13.03 -13.12
N SER A 50 27.66 -12.80 -12.71
CA SER A 50 26.92 -13.72 -11.84
C SER A 50 26.63 -15.07 -12.51
N PRO A 51 26.78 -16.22 -11.81
CA PRO A 51 26.32 -17.52 -12.30
C PRO A 51 24.82 -17.61 -12.63
N PHE A 52 24.04 -16.61 -12.22
CA PHE A 52 22.61 -16.48 -12.51
C PHE A 52 22.31 -15.60 -13.74
N ALA A 53 23.31 -15.16 -14.50
CA ALA A 53 23.18 -14.29 -15.69
C ALA A 53 22.40 -14.89 -16.88
N HIS A 54 21.77 -16.06 -16.72
CA HIS A 54 20.80 -16.61 -17.66
C HIS A 54 19.45 -15.87 -17.66
N ASN A 55 19.15 -15.08 -16.61
CA ASN A 55 18.03 -14.15 -16.60
C ASN A 55 18.51 -12.74 -17.02
N THR A 56 17.87 -12.15 -18.02
CA THR A 56 18.17 -10.78 -18.47
C THR A 56 17.80 -9.76 -17.39
N HIS A 57 18.67 -8.75 -17.19
CA HIS A 57 18.39 -7.65 -16.25
C HIS A 57 17.12 -6.89 -16.65
N SER A 58 16.27 -6.57 -15.67
CA SER A 58 15.01 -5.86 -15.83
C SER A 58 14.97 -4.58 -15.02
N ARG A 59 14.96 -3.43 -15.71
CA ARG A 59 14.82 -2.08 -15.12
C ARG A 59 13.46 -1.85 -14.43
N THR A 60 12.51 -2.76 -14.63
CA THR A 60 11.20 -2.83 -13.93
C THR A 60 11.03 -4.04 -13.00
N LEU A 61 12.12 -4.71 -12.62
CA LEU A 61 12.13 -5.87 -11.69
C LEU A 61 11.21 -7.04 -12.11
N GLY A 62 11.02 -7.27 -13.42
CA GLY A 62 10.12 -8.29 -13.97
C GLY A 62 8.64 -7.90 -14.06
N THR A 63 8.29 -6.66 -13.72
CA THR A 63 6.91 -6.13 -13.78
C THR A 63 6.71 -5.15 -14.94
N GLY A 64 5.47 -4.73 -15.20
CA GLY A 64 5.14 -3.75 -16.25
C GLY A 64 5.43 -2.29 -15.88
N ALA A 65 5.60 -1.97 -14.59
CA ALA A 65 5.99 -0.64 -14.11
C ALA A 65 6.47 -0.68 -12.65
N LEU A 66 7.37 0.24 -12.31
CA LEU A 66 7.68 0.62 -10.94
C LEU A 66 7.09 2.01 -10.69
N PHE A 67 5.99 2.10 -9.97
CA PHE A 67 5.36 3.35 -9.60
C PHE A 67 5.96 3.90 -8.30
N VAL A 68 6.19 5.22 -8.24
CA VAL A 68 6.60 5.93 -7.01
C VAL A 68 5.58 7.00 -6.70
N ILE A 69 4.84 6.84 -5.60
CA ILE A 69 3.92 7.84 -5.07
C ILE A 69 4.74 8.89 -4.34
N SER A 70 4.75 10.12 -4.87
CA SER A 70 5.61 11.21 -4.38
C SER A 70 4.89 12.55 -4.39
N LEU A 71 5.18 13.40 -3.41
CA LEU A 71 4.67 14.77 -3.39
C LEU A 71 5.51 15.64 -4.35
N LYS A 72 4.96 15.98 -5.51
CA LYS A 72 5.58 16.75 -6.61
C LYS A 72 6.46 17.94 -6.20
N ARG A 73 6.11 18.65 -5.12
CA ARG A 73 6.84 19.80 -4.57
C ARG A 73 8.11 19.44 -3.78
N VAL A 74 8.32 18.17 -3.43
CA VAL A 74 9.35 17.70 -2.48
C VAL A 74 10.54 17.15 -3.25
N GLU A 75 11.34 18.04 -3.83
CA GLU A 75 12.49 17.65 -4.66
C GLU A 75 13.53 16.78 -3.92
N SER A 76 13.64 16.84 -2.59
CA SER A 76 14.56 16.02 -1.80
C SER A 76 14.29 14.53 -1.97
N ARG A 77 13.01 14.13 -1.88
CA ARG A 77 12.56 12.74 -2.06
C ARG A 77 12.79 12.24 -3.48
N HIS A 78 12.45 13.04 -4.50
CA HIS A 78 12.79 12.71 -5.89
C HIS A 78 14.32 12.55 -6.08
N LYS A 79 15.15 13.36 -5.43
CA LYS A 79 16.62 13.23 -5.49
C LYS A 79 17.12 11.96 -4.77
N GLN A 80 16.52 11.56 -3.65
CA GLN A 80 16.79 10.29 -2.96
C GLN A 80 16.39 9.08 -3.82
N MET A 81 15.16 9.05 -4.32
CA MET A 81 14.65 7.97 -5.18
C MET A 81 15.43 7.86 -6.48
N ASN A 82 15.87 8.97 -7.08
CA ASN A 82 16.73 8.94 -8.26
C ASN A 82 18.15 8.41 -7.98
N LEU A 83 18.65 8.47 -6.74
CA LEU A 83 19.90 7.80 -6.35
C LEU A 83 19.72 6.27 -6.26
N LEU A 84 18.60 5.80 -5.69
CA LEU A 84 18.25 4.37 -5.67
C LEU A 84 18.05 3.83 -7.10
N ALA A 85 17.29 4.54 -7.93
CA ALA A 85 17.06 4.22 -9.33
C ALA A 85 18.38 4.09 -10.11
N LYS A 86 19.31 5.04 -9.96
CA LYS A 86 20.64 4.99 -10.59
C LYS A 86 21.55 3.89 -10.03
N ALA A 87 21.40 3.53 -8.76
CA ALA A 87 22.21 2.50 -8.11
C ALA A 87 21.77 1.08 -8.51
N LEU A 88 20.47 0.87 -8.69
CA LEU A 88 19.87 -0.42 -9.03
C LEU A 88 19.55 -0.57 -10.53
N ASP A 89 19.76 0.48 -11.32
CA ASP A 89 19.37 0.61 -12.73
C ASP A 89 17.86 0.36 -12.96
N LEU A 90 17.02 1.14 -12.29
CA LEU A 90 15.56 1.02 -12.30
C LEU A 90 14.87 2.22 -12.96
N ASP A 91 13.76 1.97 -13.67
CA ASP A 91 12.92 2.98 -14.30
C ASP A 91 11.66 3.26 -13.47
N PHE A 92 11.73 4.29 -12.62
CA PHE A 92 10.61 4.75 -11.81
C PHE A 92 9.64 5.66 -12.59
N THR A 93 8.36 5.33 -12.55
CA THR A 93 7.24 6.16 -13.03
C THR A 93 6.62 6.88 -11.83
N TYR A 94 6.84 8.18 -11.70
CA TYR A 94 6.27 8.94 -10.58
C TYR A 94 4.75 9.16 -10.74
N ILE A 95 4.01 8.99 -9.65
CA ILE A 95 2.59 9.32 -9.50
C ILE A 95 2.50 10.49 -8.53
N ASP A 96 1.98 11.64 -8.98
CA ASP A 96 1.77 12.81 -8.13
C ASP A 96 0.82 12.44 -6.97
N ALA A 97 1.31 12.48 -5.74
CA ALA A 97 0.53 12.22 -4.53
C ALA A 97 -0.41 13.39 -4.22
N THR A 98 -1.56 13.08 -3.61
CA THR A 98 -2.60 14.08 -3.28
C THR A 98 -2.13 14.99 -2.15
N ASP A 99 -2.11 16.29 -2.41
CA ASP A 99 -1.40 17.26 -1.58
C ASP A 99 -2.33 18.33 -1.01
N ALA A 100 -2.60 18.24 0.30
CA ALA A 100 -3.34 19.21 1.10
C ALA A 100 -2.75 20.64 1.09
N LYS A 101 -1.51 20.83 0.60
CA LYS A 101 -0.83 22.12 0.46
C LYS A 101 -0.88 22.68 -0.97
N SER A 102 -1.57 22.01 -1.89
CA SER A 102 -1.74 22.44 -3.30
C SER A 102 -3.21 22.67 -3.67
N SER A 103 -3.47 23.31 -4.83
CA SER A 103 -4.80 23.77 -5.26
C SER A 103 -5.35 23.13 -6.54
N GLY A 104 -4.60 22.25 -7.22
CA GLY A 104 -5.02 21.59 -8.47
C GLY A 104 -5.99 20.41 -8.27
N ALA A 105 -6.26 19.63 -9.32
CA ALA A 105 -7.16 18.48 -9.25
C ALA A 105 -6.74 17.36 -8.27
N TYR A 106 -5.46 17.36 -7.84
CA TYR A 106 -4.90 16.49 -6.78
C TYR A 106 -4.58 17.25 -5.48
N GLY A 107 -5.19 18.41 -5.26
CA GLY A 107 -4.92 19.28 -4.12
C GLY A 107 -5.93 19.21 -2.98
N LEU A 108 -5.89 20.22 -2.11
CA LEU A 108 -6.84 20.41 -1.01
C LEU A 108 -8.33 20.31 -1.45
N PRO A 109 -8.78 20.87 -2.60
CA PRO A 109 -10.18 20.75 -3.02
C PRO A 109 -10.62 19.29 -3.24
N ARG A 110 -9.71 18.43 -3.71
CA ARG A 110 -9.97 16.98 -3.84
C ARG A 110 -10.14 16.33 -2.48
N LEU A 111 -9.23 16.63 -1.56
CA LEU A 111 -9.18 16.07 -0.23
C LEU A 111 -10.42 16.43 0.61
N GLU A 112 -10.79 17.72 0.63
CA GLU A 112 -12.02 18.18 1.28
C GLU A 112 -13.26 17.52 0.67
N ARG A 113 -13.35 17.44 -0.66
CA ARG A 113 -14.49 16.85 -1.37
C ARG A 113 -14.64 15.36 -1.12
N ILE A 114 -13.54 14.61 -0.96
CA ILE A 114 -13.59 13.19 -0.54
C ILE A 114 -14.14 13.10 0.90
N ILE A 115 -13.62 13.88 1.85
CA ILE A 115 -14.08 13.85 3.25
C ILE A 115 -15.57 14.22 3.33
N ASP A 116 -15.99 15.26 2.61
CA ASP A 116 -17.39 15.66 2.50
C ASP A 116 -18.23 14.56 1.86
N ARG A 117 -17.74 13.85 0.83
CA ARG A 117 -18.46 12.72 0.23
C ARG A 117 -18.54 11.47 1.13
N VAL A 118 -17.54 11.18 1.97
CA VAL A 118 -17.65 10.13 3.00
C VAL A 118 -18.72 10.48 4.03
N ARG A 119 -18.80 11.76 4.45
CA ARG A 119 -19.88 12.24 5.33
C ARG A 119 -21.24 12.12 4.66
N TRP A 120 -21.35 12.54 3.40
CA TRP A 120 -22.57 12.44 2.58
C TRP A 120 -23.01 10.99 2.37
N GLN A 121 -22.08 10.05 2.24
CA GLN A 121 -22.42 8.64 2.08
C GLN A 121 -23.11 8.09 3.32
N ARG A 122 -22.59 8.38 4.51
CA ARG A 122 -23.12 7.83 5.77
C ARG A 122 -24.41 8.51 6.20
N ASN A 123 -24.55 9.82 5.94
CA ASN A 123 -25.74 10.62 6.25
C ASN A 123 -26.90 10.45 5.24
N ARG A 124 -26.94 9.35 4.49
CA ARG A 124 -28.11 8.98 3.66
C ARG A 124 -28.47 7.48 3.66
N LEU A 125 -27.76 6.67 4.44
CA LEU A 125 -28.05 5.23 4.58
C LEU A 125 -29.35 4.96 5.39
N ASP A 126 -30.02 6.05 5.76
CA ASP A 126 -31.30 6.23 6.44
C ASP A 126 -32.43 6.76 5.52
N GLU A 127 -32.16 7.07 4.23
CA GLU A 127 -33.17 7.61 3.29
C GLU A 127 -34.14 6.56 2.69
N GLU A 128 -33.99 5.26 2.99
CA GLU A 128 -34.96 4.21 2.66
C GLU A 128 -35.43 3.45 3.92
N ASP A 129 -36.74 3.42 4.15
CA ASP A 129 -37.35 2.57 5.19
C ASP A 129 -36.98 1.09 4.98
N ILE A 130 -36.50 0.45 6.05
CA ILE A 130 -36.24 -1.00 6.08
C ILE A 130 -37.58 -1.72 5.96
N LYS A 131 -37.91 -2.20 4.76
CA LYS A 131 -39.17 -2.92 4.49
C LYS A 131 -39.26 -4.15 5.38
N ASP A 132 -40.40 -4.30 6.07
CA ASP A 132 -40.65 -5.40 7.00
C ASP A 132 -40.32 -6.76 6.39
N GLY A 133 -39.64 -7.60 7.18
CA GLY A 133 -39.11 -8.90 6.74
C GLY A 133 -37.71 -8.85 6.12
N SER A 134 -37.13 -7.69 5.80
CA SER A 134 -35.72 -7.57 5.36
C SER A 134 -34.70 -7.47 6.52
N MET A 135 -35.11 -7.82 7.73
CA MET A 135 -34.28 -7.78 8.94
C MET A 135 -33.13 -8.81 8.92
N ILE A 136 -31.96 -8.38 8.44
CA ILE A 136 -30.69 -9.00 8.84
C ILE A 136 -30.43 -8.61 10.30
N ALA A 137 -30.74 -9.52 11.22
CA ALA A 137 -30.64 -9.29 12.66
C ALA A 137 -29.20 -8.93 13.06
N GLY A 138 -29.00 -7.66 13.44
CA GLY A 138 -27.69 -7.13 13.88
C GLY A 138 -27.41 -5.70 13.42
N ASN A 139 -27.94 -5.26 12.28
CA ASN A 139 -27.59 -4.00 11.60
C ASN A 139 -28.18 -2.71 12.25
N HIS A 140 -28.16 -2.58 13.58
CA HIS A 140 -28.61 -1.39 14.30
C HIS A 140 -27.50 -0.80 15.18
N PRO A 141 -27.25 0.54 15.13
CA PRO A 141 -26.20 1.20 15.91
C PRO A 141 -26.34 0.93 17.41
N ARG A 142 -25.35 0.25 17.99
CA ARG A 142 -25.35 -0.15 19.41
C ARG A 142 -23.99 0.08 20.06
N PRO A 143 -23.90 0.51 21.33
CA PRO A 143 -22.62 0.58 22.04
C PRO A 143 -21.95 -0.81 22.10
N SER A 144 -20.62 -0.86 22.03
CA SER A 144 -19.88 -2.07 22.38
C SER A 144 -19.82 -2.26 23.89
N ASP A 145 -20.23 -3.42 24.39
CA ASP A 145 -20.24 -3.75 25.83
C ASP A 145 -18.87 -3.62 26.50
N ASN A 146 -17.78 -3.71 25.70
CA ASN A 146 -16.40 -3.76 26.17
C ASN A 146 -15.53 -2.56 25.74
N ASN A 147 -16.03 -1.69 24.86
CA ASN A 147 -15.37 -0.42 24.51
C ASN A 147 -16.42 0.70 24.42
N PRO A 148 -16.53 1.60 25.42
CA PRO A 148 -17.54 2.65 25.42
C PRO A 148 -17.35 3.67 24.27
N ASN A 149 -16.19 3.72 23.63
CA ASN A 149 -15.93 4.58 22.48
C ASN A 149 -16.36 3.95 21.14
N LEU A 150 -16.63 2.64 21.08
CA LEU A 150 -17.03 1.96 19.85
C LEU A 150 -18.56 1.88 19.74
N ILE A 151 -19.11 2.32 18.60
CA ILE A 151 -20.45 1.95 18.14
C ILE A 151 -20.30 0.74 17.22
N LEU A 152 -20.94 -0.37 17.56
CA LEU A 152 -21.10 -1.51 16.68
C LEU A 152 -22.26 -1.27 15.71
N ASP A 153 -22.14 -1.81 14.50
CA ASP A 153 -23.24 -1.84 13.51
C ASP A 153 -23.84 -0.43 13.22
N ALA A 154 -22.95 0.58 13.20
CA ALA A 154 -23.23 2.01 13.14
C ALA A 154 -23.93 2.53 11.86
N PHE A 155 -23.99 1.76 10.78
CA PHE A 155 -24.81 2.03 9.59
C PHE A 155 -25.00 0.75 8.75
N PRO A 156 -26.06 0.61 7.92
CA PRO A 156 -26.35 -0.63 7.17
C PRO A 156 -25.42 -0.83 5.96
N PHE A 157 -24.14 -1.13 6.23
CA PHE A 157 -23.05 -1.31 5.25
C PHE A 157 -23.38 -2.30 4.13
N ARG A 158 -23.09 -1.90 2.88
CA ARG A 158 -23.19 -2.73 1.68
C ARG A 158 -21.94 -2.60 0.80
N TRP A 159 -21.44 -3.72 0.30
CA TRP A 159 -20.49 -3.73 -0.81
C TRP A 159 -21.17 -3.24 -2.09
N SER A 160 -20.42 -2.64 -3.02
CA SER A 160 -20.98 -2.32 -4.34
C SER A 160 -21.30 -3.61 -5.10
N LYS A 161 -22.37 -3.57 -5.91
CA LYS A 161 -22.70 -4.68 -6.82
C LYS A 161 -21.53 -5.00 -7.76
N ASP A 162 -20.85 -3.97 -8.26
CA ASP A 162 -19.63 -4.06 -9.06
C ASP A 162 -18.52 -4.89 -8.37
N ALA A 163 -18.28 -4.69 -7.07
CA ALA A 163 -17.29 -5.47 -6.33
C ALA A 163 -17.70 -6.95 -6.14
N LEU A 164 -18.98 -7.23 -5.91
CA LEU A 164 -19.48 -8.59 -5.68
C LEU A 164 -19.60 -9.40 -6.98
N ASP A 165 -20.22 -8.83 -8.02
CA ASP A 165 -20.43 -9.50 -9.32
C ASP A 165 -19.09 -9.90 -9.98
N ASN A 166 -18.04 -9.09 -9.80
CA ASN A 166 -16.70 -9.33 -10.36
C ASN A 166 -15.72 -9.99 -9.37
N LEU A 167 -16.16 -10.48 -8.20
CA LEU A 167 -15.25 -11.08 -7.21
C LEU A 167 -14.66 -12.42 -7.70
N ALA A 168 -15.50 -13.26 -8.33
CA ALA A 168 -15.14 -14.61 -8.76
C ALA A 168 -14.16 -14.59 -9.94
N ASP A 169 -14.45 -13.77 -10.96
CA ASP A 169 -13.54 -13.47 -12.06
C ASP A 169 -13.39 -11.94 -12.24
N PRO A 170 -12.36 -11.33 -11.63
CA PRO A 170 -12.11 -9.90 -11.74
C PRO A 170 -11.67 -9.44 -13.15
N LEU A 171 -11.33 -10.38 -14.04
CA LEU A 171 -10.84 -10.11 -15.40
C LEU A 171 -11.90 -10.36 -16.49
N ALA A 172 -13.07 -10.91 -16.13
CA ALA A 172 -14.18 -11.16 -17.05
C ALA A 172 -14.73 -9.89 -17.75
N ASN A 173 -14.52 -8.72 -17.14
CA ASN A 173 -14.79 -7.42 -17.73
C ASN A 173 -13.51 -6.55 -17.67
N ASP A 174 -12.93 -6.28 -18.85
CA ASP A 174 -11.69 -5.52 -19.02
C ASP A 174 -11.91 -3.99 -19.13
N GLU A 175 -13.16 -3.54 -18.97
CA GLU A 175 -13.48 -2.15 -18.67
C GLU A 175 -13.82 -2.00 -17.17
N LEU A 176 -13.00 -1.23 -16.44
CA LEU A 176 -13.29 -0.88 -15.05
C LEU A 176 -14.52 0.04 -14.95
N GLY A 177 -14.75 0.91 -15.94
CA GLY A 177 -15.79 1.95 -15.90
C GLY A 177 -15.66 2.90 -14.70
N ILE A 178 -16.70 3.70 -14.47
CA ILE A 178 -16.83 4.63 -13.33
C ILE A 178 -17.90 4.07 -12.39
N SER A 179 -17.62 3.95 -11.09
CA SER A 179 -18.61 3.48 -10.12
C SER A 179 -18.36 3.99 -8.69
N GLY A 180 -19.41 3.98 -7.87
CA GLY A 180 -19.32 4.27 -6.44
C GLY A 180 -18.62 5.60 -6.12
N SER A 181 -17.51 5.53 -5.39
CA SER A 181 -16.73 6.72 -5.01
C SER A 181 -15.92 7.36 -6.13
N ASP A 182 -15.84 6.76 -7.33
CA ASP A 182 -15.14 7.38 -8.47
C ASP A 182 -15.77 8.74 -8.83
N TYR A 183 -17.10 8.83 -8.75
CA TYR A 183 -17.84 10.06 -9.01
C TYR A 183 -17.52 11.20 -8.03
N TRP A 184 -16.97 10.90 -6.84
CA TRP A 184 -16.73 11.89 -5.79
C TRP A 184 -15.69 12.95 -6.20
N THR A 185 -14.72 12.57 -7.06
CA THR A 185 -13.65 13.44 -7.56
C THR A 185 -13.68 13.65 -9.08
N LEU A 186 -14.57 12.94 -9.79
CA LEU A 186 -14.63 12.92 -11.26
C LEU A 186 -14.73 14.33 -11.88
N GLU A 187 -15.49 15.25 -11.29
CA GLU A 187 -15.58 16.63 -11.82
C GLU A 187 -14.23 17.36 -11.79
N LEU A 188 -13.42 17.15 -10.75
CA LEU A 188 -12.09 17.77 -10.62
C LEU A 188 -11.12 17.18 -11.65
N GLU A 189 -11.18 15.86 -11.86
CA GLU A 189 -10.38 15.13 -12.85
C GLU A 189 -10.77 15.50 -14.30
N ARG A 190 -12.08 15.67 -14.57
CA ARG A 190 -12.58 16.05 -15.90
C ARG A 190 -12.53 17.55 -16.18
N SER A 191 -12.35 18.40 -15.17
CA SER A 191 -12.16 19.85 -15.36
C SER A 191 -10.85 20.20 -16.09
N GLU A 192 -9.79 19.40 -15.91
CA GLU A 192 -8.51 19.60 -16.61
C GLU A 192 -8.51 19.02 -18.05
N SER A 193 -9.37 18.02 -18.35
CA SER A 193 -9.44 17.35 -19.66
C SER A 193 -10.62 17.75 -20.54
N GLY A 194 -11.69 18.33 -19.99
CA GLY A 194 -12.95 18.65 -20.66
C GLY A 194 -13.82 17.44 -21.02
N GLU A 195 -13.21 16.32 -21.43
CA GLU A 195 -13.90 15.07 -21.72
C GLU A 195 -14.67 14.53 -20.51
N GLY A 196 -15.96 14.20 -20.69
CA GLY A 196 -16.80 13.59 -19.66
C GLY A 196 -17.31 14.55 -18.56
N LEU A 197 -16.95 15.83 -18.60
CA LEU A 197 -17.29 16.79 -17.55
C LEU A 197 -18.81 16.95 -17.32
N GLU A 198 -19.63 16.85 -18.36
CA GLU A 198 -21.09 16.94 -18.23
C GLU A 198 -21.71 15.70 -17.56
N GLU A 199 -21.08 14.51 -17.64
CA GLU A 199 -21.51 13.34 -16.85
C GLU A 199 -21.27 13.60 -15.36
N ALA A 200 -20.10 14.12 -15.02
CA ALA A 200 -19.73 14.44 -13.64
C ALA A 200 -20.67 15.50 -13.04
N LYS A 201 -20.94 16.60 -13.75
CA LYS A 201 -21.91 17.63 -13.36
C LYS A 201 -23.32 17.07 -13.21
N ALA A 202 -23.75 16.21 -14.14
CA ALA A 202 -25.08 15.59 -14.07
C ALA A 202 -25.19 14.60 -12.89
N TRP A 203 -24.10 13.93 -12.49
CA TRP A 203 -24.06 13.14 -11.27
C TRP A 203 -24.12 14.03 -10.02
N GLU A 204 -23.33 15.11 -9.96
CA GLU A 204 -23.34 16.07 -8.84
C GLU A 204 -24.72 16.69 -8.63
N ALA A 205 -25.38 17.13 -9.70
CA ALA A 205 -26.73 17.73 -9.66
C ALA A 205 -27.82 16.76 -9.15
N ARG A 206 -27.64 15.44 -9.32
CA ARG A 206 -28.53 14.41 -8.74
C ARG A 206 -28.18 14.05 -7.30
N HIS A 207 -27.02 14.46 -6.80
CA HIS A 207 -26.49 14.05 -5.51
C HIS A 207 -25.95 15.25 -4.70
N PRO A 208 -26.75 16.31 -4.49
CA PRO A 208 -26.29 17.54 -3.86
C PRO A 208 -25.77 17.31 -2.42
N MET A 209 -24.77 18.10 -2.04
CA MET A 209 -24.36 18.24 -0.63
C MET A 209 -25.22 19.30 0.07
N PRO A 210 -25.43 19.21 1.40
CA PRO A 210 -26.06 20.28 2.17
C PRO A 210 -25.30 21.60 2.04
N ALA A 211 -25.97 22.68 1.65
CA ALA A 211 -25.33 23.96 1.35
C ALA A 211 -24.55 24.57 2.55
N HIS A 212 -24.95 24.26 3.79
CA HIS A 212 -24.26 24.72 5.00
C HIS A 212 -22.85 24.11 5.17
N TRP A 213 -22.47 23.07 4.42
CA TRP A 213 -21.12 22.51 4.46
C TRP A 213 -20.06 23.41 3.82
N GLN A 214 -20.47 24.45 3.09
CA GLN A 214 -19.60 25.49 2.56
C GLN A 214 -19.30 26.59 3.60
N ASP A 215 -19.95 26.58 4.77
CA ASP A 215 -19.73 27.57 5.82
C ASP A 215 -18.36 27.36 6.53
N PRO A 216 -17.45 28.36 6.54
CA PRO A 216 -16.13 28.22 7.16
C PRO A 216 -16.12 28.11 8.69
N SER A 217 -17.25 28.37 9.36
CA SER A 217 -17.44 28.13 10.80
C SER A 217 -17.91 26.69 11.04
N TRP A 218 -18.85 26.18 10.22
CA TRP A 218 -19.29 24.78 10.28
C TRP A 218 -18.14 23.82 9.96
N ARG A 219 -17.32 24.11 8.93
CA ARG A 219 -16.13 23.31 8.59
C ARG A 219 -15.06 23.24 9.69
N LYS A 220 -15.19 24.03 10.76
CA LYS A 220 -14.32 24.01 11.96
C LYS A 220 -15.01 23.42 13.20
N SER A 221 -16.28 23.05 13.10
CA SER A 221 -17.06 22.49 14.21
C SER A 221 -16.83 20.98 14.35
N ARG A 222 -17.36 20.36 15.42
CA ARG A 222 -17.19 18.92 15.66
C ARG A 222 -18.03 18.07 14.69
N GLU A 223 -19.11 18.66 14.18
CA GLU A 223 -20.11 18.06 13.29
C GLU A 223 -19.58 17.88 11.85
N ALA A 224 -18.53 18.62 11.48
CA ALA A 224 -17.82 18.43 10.21
C ALA A 224 -16.83 17.25 10.24
N LEU A 225 -16.45 16.75 11.42
CA LEU A 225 -15.48 15.67 11.60
C LEU A 225 -16.11 14.32 11.25
N VAL A 226 -15.32 13.42 10.64
CA VAL A 226 -15.77 12.09 10.21
C VAL A 226 -14.97 11.03 10.97
N ASN A 227 -15.64 10.18 11.75
CA ASN A 227 -14.99 9.12 12.53
C ASN A 227 -14.52 7.97 11.61
N PRO A 228 -13.44 7.25 11.94
CA PRO A 228 -13.09 6.03 11.22
C PRO A 228 -14.14 4.93 11.48
N ALA A 229 -14.39 4.11 10.46
CA ALA A 229 -15.28 2.95 10.53
C ALA A 229 -14.50 1.71 10.06
N PHE A 230 -14.49 0.67 10.88
CA PHE A 230 -13.73 -0.57 10.70
C PHE A 230 -14.55 -1.65 9.96
N VAL A 231 -14.12 -2.92 10.02
CA VAL A 231 -14.84 -4.07 9.41
C VAL A 231 -16.25 -4.14 9.99
N MET A 232 -17.25 -4.43 9.15
CA MET A 232 -18.68 -4.32 9.49
C MET A 232 -19.03 -2.97 10.14
N ASN A 233 -18.55 -1.87 9.53
CA ASN A 233 -18.87 -0.46 9.85
C ASN A 233 -18.71 0.03 11.30
N ASN A 234 -18.20 -0.80 12.21
CA ASN A 234 -17.94 -0.48 13.61
C ASN A 234 -17.15 0.83 13.75
N MET A 235 -17.75 1.85 14.38
CA MET A 235 -17.29 3.24 14.35
C MET A 235 -16.67 3.67 15.69
N GLU A 236 -15.44 4.16 15.65
CA GLU A 236 -14.68 4.56 16.84
C GLU A 236 -14.83 6.07 17.10
N LYS A 237 -15.53 6.42 18.18
CA LYS A 237 -15.93 7.80 18.51
C LYS A 237 -14.80 8.68 19.04
N SER A 238 -13.69 8.09 19.50
CA SER A 238 -12.56 8.85 20.04
C SER A 238 -11.58 9.34 18.97
N GLN A 239 -11.79 8.95 17.71
CA GLN A 239 -10.91 9.25 16.58
C GLN A 239 -11.67 9.89 15.42
N HIS A 240 -10.94 10.60 14.57
CA HIS A 240 -11.44 11.17 13.32
C HIS A 240 -10.47 10.80 12.19
N ILE A 241 -10.99 10.57 10.99
CA ILE A 241 -10.21 10.29 9.79
C ILE A 241 -9.36 11.53 9.51
N ALA A 242 -8.03 11.40 9.54
CA ALA A 242 -7.16 12.54 9.33
C ALA A 242 -7.05 12.84 7.82
N PRO A 243 -6.98 14.12 7.40
CA PRO A 243 -6.74 14.47 6.00
C PRO A 243 -5.50 13.78 5.37
N PRO A 244 -4.38 13.54 6.10
CA PRO A 244 -3.28 12.71 5.61
C PRO A 244 -3.67 11.29 5.19
N ASP A 245 -4.61 10.65 5.88
CA ASP A 245 -4.99 9.26 5.62
C ASP A 245 -5.78 9.13 4.32
N VAL A 246 -6.64 10.13 4.04
CA VAL A 246 -7.41 10.23 2.80
C VAL A 246 -6.51 10.60 1.62
N ALA A 247 -5.55 11.51 1.81
CA ALA A 247 -4.55 11.85 0.80
C ALA A 247 -3.65 10.66 0.42
N CYS A 248 -3.19 9.88 1.41
CA CYS A 248 -2.49 8.61 1.17
C CYS A 248 -3.40 7.62 0.41
N ALA A 249 -4.60 7.36 0.91
CA ALA A 249 -5.54 6.41 0.30
C ALA A 249 -5.86 6.73 -1.17
N ASP A 250 -6.14 7.99 -1.49
CA ASP A 250 -6.44 8.42 -2.85
C ASP A 250 -5.23 8.24 -3.79
N SER A 251 -4.03 8.54 -3.30
CA SER A 251 -2.80 8.37 -4.06
C SER A 251 -2.54 6.90 -4.42
N HIS A 252 -2.78 5.97 -3.48
CA HIS A 252 -2.65 4.54 -3.70
C HIS A 252 -3.76 4.01 -4.62
N ILE A 253 -5.01 4.45 -4.45
CA ILE A 253 -6.13 4.09 -5.35
C ILE A 253 -5.84 4.54 -6.79
N ARG A 254 -5.26 5.73 -7.00
CA ARG A 254 -4.84 6.21 -8.33
C ARG A 254 -3.69 5.38 -8.91
N ALA A 255 -2.67 5.05 -8.12
CA ALA A 255 -1.58 4.17 -8.58
C ALA A 255 -2.07 2.75 -8.95
N ILE A 256 -3.03 2.19 -8.21
CA ILE A 256 -3.68 0.92 -8.52
C ILE A 256 -4.47 1.01 -9.84
N LYS A 257 -5.21 2.11 -10.06
CA LYS A 257 -5.93 2.34 -11.32
C LYS A 257 -5.01 2.48 -12.54
N GLU A 258 -3.77 2.97 -12.38
CA GLU A 258 -2.79 3.04 -13.47
C GLU A 258 -2.36 1.65 -13.99
N ILE A 259 -2.33 0.62 -13.13
CA ILE A 259 -2.09 -0.77 -13.53
C ILE A 259 -3.15 -1.22 -14.55
N ILE A 260 -4.41 -0.94 -14.23
CA ILE A 260 -5.57 -1.27 -15.06
C ILE A 260 -5.57 -0.44 -16.35
N ARG A 261 -5.42 0.89 -16.24
CA ARG A 261 -5.45 1.81 -17.40
C ARG A 261 -4.36 1.50 -18.42
N ARG A 262 -3.19 1.03 -17.96
CA ARG A 262 -2.06 0.61 -18.80
C ARG A 262 -2.10 -0.88 -19.19
N LYS A 263 -3.10 -1.65 -18.72
CA LYS A 263 -3.24 -3.12 -18.87
C LYS A 263 -1.93 -3.87 -18.56
N LEU A 264 -1.31 -3.56 -17.42
CA LEU A 264 -0.07 -4.20 -16.95
C LEU A 264 -0.39 -5.48 -16.18
N ASP A 265 0.24 -6.60 -16.53
CA ASP A 265 0.08 -7.89 -15.81
C ASP A 265 0.36 -7.77 -14.31
N SER A 266 1.33 -6.92 -13.96
CA SER A 266 1.59 -6.45 -12.60
C SER A 266 2.43 -5.17 -12.60
N ALA A 267 2.43 -4.47 -11.47
CA ALA A 267 3.36 -3.37 -11.18
C ALA A 267 3.78 -3.43 -9.70
N ILE A 268 4.91 -2.79 -9.37
CA ILE A 268 5.29 -2.48 -7.98
C ILE A 268 4.96 -1.02 -7.70
N ILE A 269 4.39 -0.74 -6.53
CA ILE A 269 4.09 0.60 -6.03
C ILE A 269 4.96 0.86 -4.80
N PHE A 270 5.68 1.99 -4.81
CA PHE A 270 6.54 2.47 -3.75
C PHE A 270 6.05 3.82 -3.20
N GLU A 271 6.34 4.10 -1.93
CA GLU A 271 6.34 5.46 -1.35
C GLU A 271 7.70 6.14 -1.62
N ASP A 272 7.81 7.46 -1.40
CA ASP A 272 8.99 8.27 -1.76
C ASP A 272 10.12 8.28 -0.71
N ASP A 273 9.94 7.59 0.42
CA ASP A 273 10.80 7.65 1.60
C ASP A 273 11.53 6.34 1.95
N ILE A 274 11.69 5.45 0.97
CA ILE A 274 12.20 4.08 1.19
C ILE A 274 13.72 3.89 1.04
N ASP A 275 14.21 2.72 1.49
CA ASP A 275 15.44 2.08 1.04
C ASP A 275 15.13 0.65 0.56
N ILE A 276 15.90 0.16 -0.40
CA ILE A 276 15.66 -1.08 -1.14
C ILE A 276 16.86 -2.02 -0.96
N ASP A 277 16.59 -3.31 -0.77
CA ASP A 277 17.64 -4.33 -0.71
C ASP A 277 18.38 -4.43 -2.06
N PHE A 278 19.71 -4.34 -2.02
CA PHE A 278 20.55 -4.31 -3.21
C PHE A 278 20.50 -5.61 -4.02
N SER A 279 20.11 -6.73 -3.38
CA SER A 279 19.85 -8.01 -4.05
C SER A 279 18.41 -8.17 -4.56
N ILE A 280 17.53 -7.17 -4.44
CA ILE A 280 16.09 -7.26 -4.76
C ILE A 280 15.81 -7.99 -6.08
N GLU A 281 16.45 -7.60 -7.19
CA GLU A 281 16.23 -8.21 -8.50
C GLU A 281 16.50 -9.72 -8.49
N ARG A 282 17.62 -10.14 -7.89
CA ARG A 282 18.01 -11.56 -7.77
C ARG A 282 17.02 -12.35 -6.91
N ILE A 283 16.48 -11.72 -5.86
CA ILE A 283 15.50 -12.34 -4.97
C ILE A 283 14.15 -12.47 -5.69
N LEU A 284 13.67 -11.42 -6.35
CA LEU A 284 12.41 -11.44 -7.11
C LEU A 284 12.48 -12.44 -8.28
N GLN A 285 13.60 -12.49 -9.03
CA GLN A 285 13.79 -13.49 -10.10
C GLN A 285 13.71 -14.94 -9.62
N HIS A 286 14.03 -15.22 -8.35
CA HIS A 286 13.93 -16.56 -7.76
C HIS A 286 12.54 -16.84 -7.18
N GLU A 287 12.01 -15.90 -6.40
CA GLU A 287 10.82 -16.09 -5.57
C GLU A 287 9.51 -15.83 -6.34
N TRP A 288 9.47 -14.84 -7.25
CA TRP A 288 8.25 -14.44 -7.96
C TRP A 288 7.63 -15.57 -8.81
N PRO A 289 8.41 -16.43 -9.51
CA PRO A 289 7.85 -17.60 -10.22
C PRO A 289 7.23 -18.68 -9.31
N LEU A 290 7.35 -18.54 -7.98
CA LEU A 290 6.78 -19.46 -6.99
C LEU A 290 5.42 -18.96 -6.44
N LEU A 291 4.96 -17.78 -6.85
CA LEU A 291 3.64 -17.25 -6.50
C LEU A 291 2.53 -18.03 -7.23
N PRO A 292 1.45 -18.44 -6.56
CA PRO A 292 0.28 -19.01 -7.22
C PRO A 292 -0.31 -18.02 -8.23
N SER A 293 -0.78 -18.49 -9.41
CA SER A 293 -1.35 -17.63 -10.46
C SER A 293 -2.59 -16.83 -10.04
N THR A 294 -3.15 -17.11 -8.87
CA THR A 294 -4.25 -16.38 -8.24
C THR A 294 -3.80 -15.22 -7.34
N TRP A 295 -2.51 -14.86 -7.27
CA TRP A 295 -2.02 -13.79 -6.41
C TRP A 295 -2.61 -12.41 -6.79
N ASP A 296 -2.98 -11.63 -5.78
CA ASP A 296 -3.54 -10.29 -5.93
C ASP A 296 -2.56 -9.20 -5.44
N VAL A 297 -1.94 -9.42 -4.28
CA VAL A 297 -1.06 -8.45 -3.60
C VAL A 297 0.19 -9.14 -3.05
N LEU A 298 1.35 -8.51 -3.18
CA LEU A 298 2.62 -8.99 -2.67
C LEU A 298 3.34 -7.88 -1.91
N TYR A 299 3.52 -8.01 -0.60
CA TYR A 299 4.25 -7.04 0.22
C TYR A 299 5.77 -7.29 0.12
N LEU A 300 6.49 -6.33 -0.49
CA LEU A 300 7.96 -6.29 -0.49
C LEU A 300 8.48 -5.57 0.76
N GLY A 301 7.72 -4.58 1.23
CA GLY A 301 7.89 -3.87 2.48
C GLY A 301 6.56 -3.78 3.22
N HIS A 302 6.61 -3.88 4.54
CA HIS A 302 5.45 -3.94 5.44
C HIS A 302 5.88 -3.55 6.86
N CYS A 303 4.90 -3.36 7.74
CA CYS A 303 5.06 -3.16 9.18
C CYS A 303 4.02 -4.00 9.95
N TRP A 304 4.14 -4.11 11.28
CA TRP A 304 3.19 -4.82 12.16
C TRP A 304 3.00 -6.30 11.78
N SER A 305 4.10 -6.94 11.37
CA SER A 305 4.14 -8.24 10.69
C SER A 305 4.64 -9.38 11.59
N ALA A 306 4.54 -9.24 12.91
CA ALA A 306 5.09 -10.18 13.90
C ALA A 306 4.60 -11.65 13.74
N THR A 307 3.45 -11.88 13.09
CA THR A 307 2.95 -13.23 12.77
C THR A 307 3.54 -13.85 11.51
N GLU A 308 4.18 -13.07 10.63
CA GLU A 308 4.65 -13.50 9.33
C GLU A 308 5.93 -14.38 9.38
N PRO A 309 6.97 -14.07 10.19
CA PRO A 309 8.17 -14.92 10.31
C PRO A 309 7.92 -16.37 10.74
N VAL A 310 6.81 -16.63 11.45
CA VAL A 310 6.40 -17.96 11.90
C VAL A 310 5.42 -18.66 10.96
N GLN A 311 5.05 -18.04 9.82
CA GLN A 311 4.28 -18.73 8.79
C GLN A 311 5.15 -19.71 8.00
N PRO A 312 4.57 -20.82 7.50
CA PRO A 312 5.25 -21.65 6.53
C PRO A 312 5.55 -20.87 5.24
N LEU A 313 6.64 -21.23 4.60
CA LEU A 313 6.97 -20.80 3.24
C LEU A 313 5.90 -21.35 2.28
N ILE A 314 5.48 -20.55 1.29
CA ILE A 314 4.35 -20.93 0.41
C ILE A 314 4.67 -22.08 -0.56
N HIS A 315 5.96 -22.40 -0.73
CA HIS A 315 6.44 -23.40 -1.66
C HIS A 315 7.76 -24.00 -1.16
N PRO A 316 8.06 -25.30 -1.33
CA PRO A 316 9.29 -25.93 -0.82
C PRO A 316 10.61 -25.40 -1.40
N LYS A 317 10.57 -24.56 -2.45
CA LYS A 317 11.73 -23.84 -3.00
C LYS A 317 11.77 -22.35 -2.63
N ALA A 318 10.74 -21.81 -1.97
CA ALA A 318 10.74 -20.41 -1.56
C ALA A 318 11.67 -20.23 -0.35
N THR A 319 12.29 -19.07 -0.25
CA THR A 319 13.22 -18.70 0.83
C THR A 319 12.65 -17.58 1.70
N TYR A 320 11.83 -16.70 1.10
CA TYR A 320 11.27 -15.51 1.74
C TYR A 320 9.75 -15.49 1.76
N LEU A 321 9.10 -16.03 0.72
CA LEU A 321 7.65 -15.85 0.50
C LEU A 321 6.77 -16.64 1.46
N ARG A 322 5.87 -15.91 2.15
CA ARG A 322 4.91 -16.43 3.13
C ARG A 322 3.50 -15.93 2.82
N LYS A 323 2.49 -16.62 3.37
CA LYS A 323 1.08 -16.25 3.20
C LYS A 323 0.68 -15.21 4.25
N THR A 324 0.36 -13.99 3.79
CA THR A 324 -0.02 -12.85 4.63
C THR A 324 -1.18 -13.20 5.56
N ARG A 325 -1.03 -12.94 6.87
CA ARG A 325 -2.14 -12.94 7.83
C ARG A 325 -2.49 -11.55 8.36
N HIS A 326 -1.47 -10.76 8.69
CA HIS A 326 -1.62 -9.43 9.23
C HIS A 326 -0.36 -8.60 8.94
N THR A 327 -0.47 -7.69 7.98
CA THR A 327 0.57 -6.69 7.65
C THR A 327 -0.08 -5.33 7.43
N LEU A 328 0.61 -4.29 7.85
CA LEU A 328 0.24 -2.89 7.63
C LEU A 328 1.37 -2.18 6.85
N CYS A 329 1.21 -0.86 6.63
CA CYS A 329 2.03 -0.05 5.72
C CYS A 329 1.91 -0.47 4.24
N LEU A 330 2.17 0.46 3.32
CA LEU A 330 2.11 0.22 1.85
C LEU A 330 3.32 0.85 1.12
N HIS A 331 4.44 1.04 1.81
CA HIS A 331 5.63 1.68 1.27
C HIS A 331 6.31 0.91 0.13
N ALA A 332 6.05 -0.40 0.03
CA ALA A 332 6.48 -1.22 -1.11
C ALA A 332 5.63 -2.47 -1.29
N TYR A 333 4.76 -2.48 -2.28
CA TYR A 333 3.89 -3.62 -2.58
C TYR A 333 3.69 -3.77 -4.08
N ALA A 334 3.67 -5.01 -4.56
CA ALA A 334 3.29 -5.33 -5.92
C ALA A 334 1.82 -5.78 -5.99
N VAL A 335 1.20 -5.50 -7.12
CA VAL A 335 -0.22 -5.80 -7.38
C VAL A 335 -0.33 -6.40 -8.79
N SER A 336 -1.03 -7.52 -8.91
CA SER A 336 -1.34 -8.14 -10.23
C SER A 336 -2.50 -7.42 -10.90
N LEU A 337 -2.70 -7.59 -12.21
CA LEU A 337 -3.86 -6.99 -12.90
C LEU A 337 -5.18 -7.40 -12.24
N ARG A 338 -5.32 -8.68 -11.87
CA ARG A 338 -6.47 -9.22 -11.13
C ARG A 338 -6.63 -8.56 -9.77
N GLY A 339 -5.54 -8.43 -9.02
CA GLY A 339 -5.52 -7.76 -7.72
C GLY A 339 -5.90 -6.28 -7.83
N ALA A 340 -5.44 -5.59 -8.88
CA ALA A 340 -5.77 -4.20 -9.15
C ALA A 340 -7.27 -4.03 -9.43
N TYR A 341 -7.87 -4.88 -10.28
CA TYR A 341 -9.31 -4.86 -10.53
C TYR A 341 -10.12 -5.09 -9.25
N LYS A 342 -9.76 -6.09 -8.43
CA LYS A 342 -10.41 -6.29 -7.12
C LYS A 342 -10.28 -5.07 -6.23
N LEU A 343 -9.06 -4.60 -6.01
CA LEU A 343 -8.76 -3.43 -5.17
C LEU A 343 -9.55 -2.21 -5.64
N ALA A 344 -9.56 -1.89 -6.93
CA ALA A 344 -10.30 -0.76 -7.47
C ALA A 344 -11.82 -0.87 -7.20
N ARG A 345 -12.43 -2.04 -7.45
CA ARG A 345 -13.87 -2.26 -7.25
C ARG A 345 -14.29 -2.27 -5.76
N PHE A 346 -13.49 -2.88 -4.89
CA PHE A 346 -13.73 -2.87 -3.44
C PHE A 346 -13.46 -1.50 -2.79
N LEU A 347 -12.33 -0.86 -3.12
CA LEU A 347 -11.97 0.46 -2.55
C LEU A 347 -12.89 1.58 -3.04
N ARG A 348 -13.58 1.42 -4.19
CA ARG A 348 -14.63 2.36 -4.63
C ARG A 348 -16.04 2.05 -4.12
N SER A 349 -16.23 0.98 -3.35
CA SER A 349 -17.52 0.70 -2.70
C SER A 349 -17.84 1.82 -1.69
N PRO A 350 -18.92 2.61 -1.85
CA PRO A 350 -19.10 3.87 -1.11
C PRO A 350 -18.97 3.77 0.41
N ASP A 351 -19.51 2.71 1.02
CA ASP A 351 -19.50 2.50 2.47
C ASP A 351 -18.12 2.11 3.03
N PHE A 352 -17.20 1.68 2.16
CA PHE A 352 -15.84 1.26 2.47
C PHE A 352 -14.80 2.30 2.06
N ALA A 353 -15.05 3.02 0.96
CA ALA A 353 -14.19 4.04 0.39
C ALA A 353 -13.76 5.07 1.43
N TYR A 354 -12.45 5.22 1.61
CA TYR A 354 -11.83 6.18 2.53
C TYR A 354 -12.27 6.07 4.00
N SER A 355 -12.89 4.96 4.44
CA SER A 355 -13.50 4.88 5.77
C SER A 355 -12.50 4.77 6.93
N ARG A 356 -11.23 4.48 6.61
CA ARG A 356 -10.07 4.22 7.48
C ARG A 356 -8.79 4.35 6.62
N PRO A 357 -7.57 4.32 7.18
CA PRO A 357 -6.32 4.28 6.40
C PRO A 357 -6.25 3.14 5.38
N ILE A 358 -5.53 3.35 4.28
CA ILE A 358 -5.55 2.44 3.12
C ILE A 358 -4.88 1.08 3.37
N ASP A 359 -3.83 1.03 4.19
CA ASP A 359 -3.21 -0.22 4.63
C ASP A 359 -4.22 -1.08 5.43
N HIS A 360 -5.02 -0.45 6.28
CA HIS A 360 -6.12 -1.08 7.01
C HIS A 360 -7.24 -1.54 6.07
N LEU A 361 -7.62 -0.76 5.04
CA LEU A 361 -8.57 -1.19 4.01
C LEU A 361 -8.10 -2.47 3.30
N ILE A 362 -6.84 -2.50 2.84
CA ILE A 362 -6.29 -3.66 2.13
C ILE A 362 -6.15 -4.87 3.08
N LYS A 363 -5.62 -4.68 4.28
CA LYS A 363 -5.52 -5.72 5.31
C LYS A 363 -6.90 -6.29 5.68
N ASP A 364 -7.94 -5.46 5.77
CA ASP A 364 -9.31 -5.91 6.02
C ASP A 364 -9.86 -6.78 4.86
N LEU A 365 -9.58 -6.43 3.60
CA LEU A 365 -9.95 -7.25 2.43
C LEU A 365 -9.20 -8.59 2.37
N ILE A 366 -7.93 -8.63 2.80
CA ILE A 366 -7.15 -9.87 2.95
C ILE A 366 -7.75 -10.76 4.04
N GLN A 367 -8.08 -10.18 5.20
CA GLN A 367 -8.70 -10.90 6.33
C GLN A 367 -10.12 -11.39 6.05
N MET A 368 -10.85 -10.75 5.12
CA MET A 368 -12.13 -11.23 4.60
C MET A 368 -11.99 -12.21 3.41
N HIS A 369 -10.77 -12.63 3.07
CA HIS A 369 -10.45 -13.54 1.96
C HIS A 369 -10.89 -13.05 0.57
N TYR A 370 -11.09 -11.73 0.39
CA TYR A 370 -11.32 -11.15 -0.93
C TYR A 370 -10.02 -11.00 -1.73
N LEU A 371 -8.86 -10.89 -1.07
CA LEU A 371 -7.54 -10.74 -1.70
C LEU A 371 -6.58 -11.87 -1.36
N GLU A 372 -5.98 -12.47 -2.39
CA GLU A 372 -4.92 -13.46 -2.28
C GLU A 372 -3.56 -12.78 -2.09
N SER A 373 -3.21 -12.46 -0.84
CA SER A 373 -1.98 -11.74 -0.51
C SER A 373 -0.82 -12.66 -0.07
N TYR A 374 0.41 -12.18 -0.31
CA TYR A 374 1.70 -12.79 0.06
C TYR A 374 2.68 -11.73 0.59
N THR A 375 3.69 -12.15 1.36
CA THR A 375 4.65 -11.24 2.03
C THR A 375 6.07 -11.80 1.96
N PHE A 376 7.06 -10.94 1.70
CA PHE A 376 8.49 -11.24 1.87
C PHE A 376 8.92 -11.13 3.34
N VAL A 377 9.57 -12.14 3.89
CA VAL A 377 10.20 -12.09 5.22
C VAL A 377 11.62 -12.66 5.19
N PRO A 378 12.68 -11.86 5.51
CA PRO A 378 12.67 -10.43 5.83
C PRO A 378 12.15 -9.55 4.68
N ALA A 379 11.85 -8.28 4.98
CA ALA A 379 11.43 -7.32 3.98
C ALA A 379 12.56 -7.01 2.98
N LEU A 380 12.19 -6.73 1.73
CA LEU A 380 13.11 -6.28 0.67
C LEU A 380 13.15 -4.75 0.54
N VAL A 381 12.26 -4.04 1.22
CA VAL A 381 12.14 -2.58 1.19
C VAL A 381 11.65 -2.07 2.56
N VAL A 382 12.24 -0.99 3.07
CA VAL A 382 11.94 -0.40 4.39
C VAL A 382 11.71 1.11 4.29
N GLN A 383 10.89 1.70 5.17
CA GLN A 383 10.76 3.16 5.29
C GLN A 383 11.99 3.77 5.99
N THR A 384 12.55 4.84 5.42
CA THR A 384 13.68 5.59 6.00
C THR A 384 13.16 6.68 6.92
N LYS A 385 13.18 6.39 8.23
CA LYS A 385 12.63 7.22 9.31
C LYS A 385 13.43 8.52 9.59
N GLU A 386 14.28 8.94 8.65
CA GLU A 386 15.23 10.08 8.76
C GLU A 386 14.61 11.47 8.55
N GLU A 387 13.57 11.59 7.72
CA GLU A 387 12.89 12.87 7.44
C GLU A 387 11.46 12.87 8.02
N GLU A 388 10.98 14.02 8.49
CA GLU A 388 9.60 14.16 8.99
C GLU A 388 8.56 13.96 7.87
N SER A 389 7.44 13.31 8.22
CA SER A 389 6.33 13.11 7.29
C SER A 389 5.79 14.45 6.78
N GLN A 390 5.91 14.65 5.47
CA GLN A 390 5.49 15.88 4.80
C GLN A 390 3.97 16.09 4.77
N ILE A 391 3.21 15.06 5.18
CA ILE A 391 1.74 15.04 5.30
C ILE A 391 1.33 15.00 6.80
N ARG A 392 1.96 14.15 7.62
CA ARG A 392 1.74 14.08 9.09
C ARG A 392 2.76 14.91 9.89
N VAL A 393 2.82 16.21 9.59
CA VAL A 393 3.74 17.17 10.24
C VAL A 393 3.55 17.18 11.76
N GLY A 394 4.64 17.16 12.53
CA GLY A 394 4.62 17.24 13.99
C GLY A 394 4.37 15.92 14.73
N GLN A 395 4.09 14.82 14.03
CA GLN A 395 4.40 13.50 14.56
C GLN A 395 5.87 13.20 14.24
N THR A 396 6.69 12.98 15.26
CA THR A 396 7.99 12.34 15.03
C THR A 396 7.76 10.96 14.43
N ASN A 397 8.69 10.48 13.61
CA ASN A 397 8.73 9.08 13.20
C ASN A 397 8.97 8.24 14.44
N SER A 398 7.87 7.87 15.11
CA SER A 398 7.90 7.20 16.41
C SER A 398 8.81 5.99 16.37
N ALA A 399 9.73 5.91 17.33
CA ALA A 399 10.90 5.04 17.29
C ALA A 399 10.58 3.56 17.58
N TRP A 400 9.47 3.07 17.03
CA TRP A 400 9.20 1.65 16.83
C TRP A 400 10.30 1.07 15.95
N LYS A 401 11.30 0.48 16.62
CA LYS A 401 12.08 -0.61 16.07
C LYS A 401 11.17 -1.83 16.11
N ASP A 402 10.33 -2.02 15.08
CA ASP A 402 9.56 -3.26 14.98
C ASP A 402 10.53 -4.44 14.86
N MET A 403 10.33 -5.45 15.69
CA MET A 403 11.21 -6.62 15.77
C MET A 403 10.90 -7.65 14.66
N SER A 404 9.85 -7.43 13.85
CA SER A 404 9.33 -8.41 12.88
C SER A 404 10.00 -8.45 11.51
N GLY A 405 11.04 -7.64 11.26
CA GLY A 405 11.83 -7.69 10.02
C GLY A 405 11.85 -6.42 9.16
N GLU A 406 11.63 -5.25 9.75
CA GLU A 406 11.85 -3.93 9.11
C GLU A 406 13.36 -3.60 8.95
N TRP A 407 14.16 -4.54 8.43
CA TRP A 407 15.59 -4.35 8.15
C TRP A 407 15.97 -5.03 6.84
N LEU A 408 16.81 -4.37 6.05
CA LEU A 408 17.34 -4.91 4.79
C LEU A 408 18.54 -5.82 5.09
N VAL A 409 18.71 -6.89 4.32
CA VAL A 409 19.89 -7.74 4.40
C VAL A 409 21.09 -7.04 3.78
N ASP A 410 20.85 -6.21 2.75
CA ASP A 410 21.87 -5.53 1.96
C ASP A 410 21.41 -4.12 1.54
N SER A 411 21.61 -3.09 2.37
CA SER A 411 21.10 -1.73 2.09
C SER A 411 21.74 -1.07 0.85
N THR A 412 20.89 -0.61 -0.08
CA THR A 412 21.36 0.18 -1.24
C THR A 412 21.89 1.54 -0.80
N ARG A 413 21.26 2.22 0.17
CA ARG A 413 21.75 3.51 0.70
C ARG A 413 23.12 3.38 1.37
N GLU A 414 23.35 2.34 2.17
CA GLU A 414 24.66 2.09 2.79
C GLU A 414 25.74 1.85 1.73
N ARG A 415 25.47 1.06 0.69
CA ARG A 415 26.40 0.87 -0.43
C ARG A 415 26.76 2.17 -1.15
N ILE A 416 25.77 3.05 -1.40
CA ILE A 416 26.02 4.38 -1.99
C ILE A 416 26.92 5.22 -1.08
N ALA A 417 26.71 5.18 0.24
CA ALA A 417 27.54 5.89 1.21
C ALA A 417 28.98 5.32 1.27
N MET A 418 29.14 4.00 1.30
CA MET A 418 30.46 3.35 1.26
C MET A 418 31.26 3.74 0.02
N VAL A 419 30.64 3.74 -1.17
CA VAL A 419 31.32 4.13 -2.41
C VAL A 419 31.74 5.59 -2.39
N ARG A 420 30.87 6.52 -1.99
CA ARG A 420 31.22 7.96 -1.87
C ARG A 420 32.42 8.20 -0.94
N ASN A 421 32.46 7.47 0.18
CA ASN A 421 33.57 7.55 1.13
C ASN A 421 34.89 6.99 0.56
N MET A 422 34.83 6.11 -0.44
CA MET A 422 36.00 5.59 -1.16
C MET A 422 36.40 6.46 -2.37
N THR A 423 35.45 7.15 -3.02
CA THR A 423 35.71 8.02 -4.18
C THR A 423 36.06 9.47 -3.81
N GLY A 424 35.75 9.91 -2.59
CA GLY A 424 35.93 11.29 -2.14
C GLY A 424 34.85 12.26 -2.65
N GLY A 425 33.71 11.73 -3.11
CA GLY A 425 32.57 12.45 -3.72
C GLY A 425 31.53 11.50 -4.31
#